data_AF-A0AAJ0PXP2-F1
#
_entry.id   AF-A0AAJ0PXP2-F1
#
_cell.length_a   1.000
_cell.length_b   1.000
_cell.length_c   1.000
_cell.angle_alpha   90.00
_cell.angle_beta   90.00
_cell.angle_gamma   90.00
#
_symmetry.space_group_name_H-M   'P 1'
#
loop_
_entity.id
_entity.type
_entity.pdbx_description
1 polymer ?
#
loop_
_entity_poly.entity_id
_entity_poly.type
_entity_poly.pdbx_seq_one_letter_code
_entity_poly.pdbx_strand_id
1 'polypeptide(L)'
;MLASDSESNQGVAPVTFSYTEKPVPVGAHDVAAQRTWEHFQVKRGIERYRRTLAREKEDGTLTSRNLGEVQHGQRIASEIIKPMVAAVVQAQADYAAKLEDPKTRRIADAQAVFGALDAETIAACAVLTALTNPVDAGWTAVRVACAARLRHELEYQAWARAEKEAEKHRKEHALDGVNMFKLMLRRNHGEIDKRVFDKWSKKTDTLVKLDWSHEQKIHIGDSVMWLLVESNGWFEVKEQRDEGAKFPKLVFGMTETALALTESLQETCELQRPFLAPMICEPQDYCAQI
;
A
#
# COMPACT_ATOMS: atom_id res chain seq x y z
N MET A 1 -44.03 -43.90 -38.35
CA MET A 1 -42.80 -44.04 -37.54
C MET A 1 -42.23 -42.64 -37.43
N LEU A 2 -42.41 -41.92 -36.30
CA LEU A 2 -41.61 -42.00 -35.06
C LEU A 2 -40.11 -41.79 -35.40
N ALA A 3 -39.35 -40.85 -34.84
CA ALA A 3 -39.55 -39.95 -33.71
C ALA A 3 -38.65 -38.69 -33.84
N SER A 4 -39.03 -37.65 -33.11
CA SER A 4 -38.18 -36.55 -32.66
C SER A 4 -37.00 -37.07 -31.83
N ASP A 5 -35.82 -36.44 -31.91
CA ASP A 5 -34.90 -36.39 -30.78
C ASP A 5 -34.18 -35.03 -30.73
N SER A 6 -34.75 -34.20 -29.88
CA SER A 6 -34.08 -33.13 -29.14
C SER A 6 -33.30 -33.73 -27.98
N GLU A 7 -31.98 -33.58 -27.95
CA GLU A 7 -31.11 -33.76 -26.77
C GLU A 7 -29.67 -33.38 -27.21
N SER A 8 -28.85 -32.63 -26.51
CA SER A 8 -28.99 -31.90 -25.26
C SER A 8 -27.92 -30.81 -25.24
N ASN A 9 -28.36 -29.66 -24.76
CA ASN A 9 -27.59 -28.47 -24.46
C ASN A 9 -26.66 -28.80 -23.28
N GLN A 10 -25.43 -29.25 -23.52
CA GLN A 10 -24.42 -29.30 -22.47
C GLN A 10 -23.90 -27.87 -22.24
N GLY A 11 -24.68 -27.12 -21.45
CA GLY A 11 -24.20 -25.90 -20.82
C GLY A 11 -22.95 -26.22 -20.02
N VAL A 12 -21.81 -25.78 -20.51
CA VAL A 12 -20.60 -25.65 -19.69
C VAL A 12 -20.90 -24.53 -18.71
N ALA A 13 -21.48 -24.91 -17.56
CA ALA A 13 -21.56 -24.04 -16.42
C ALA A 13 -20.11 -23.60 -16.10
N PRO A 14 -19.84 -22.29 -15.96
CA PRO A 14 -18.57 -21.86 -15.39
C PRO A 14 -18.44 -22.55 -14.03
N VAL A 15 -17.30 -23.20 -13.80
CA VAL A 15 -16.98 -23.76 -12.48
C VAL A 15 -16.97 -22.59 -11.50
N THR A 16 -18.09 -22.36 -10.85
CA THR A 16 -18.20 -21.55 -9.64
C THR A 16 -17.43 -22.29 -8.57
N PHE A 17 -16.17 -21.92 -8.40
CA PHE A 17 -15.41 -22.32 -7.22
C PHE A 17 -16.11 -21.72 -5.99
N SER A 18 -16.72 -22.59 -5.18
CA SER A 18 -17.20 -22.26 -3.85
C SER A 18 -16.00 -22.00 -2.96
N TYR A 19 -15.78 -20.73 -2.57
CA TYR A 19 -14.62 -20.30 -1.78
C TYR A 19 -14.82 -20.45 -0.25
N THR A 20 -15.86 -21.18 0.18
CA THR A 20 -16.27 -21.30 1.58
C THR A 20 -15.96 -22.65 2.23
N GLU A 21 -15.42 -23.62 1.48
CA GLU A 21 -15.20 -24.97 1.99
C GLU A 21 -13.71 -25.24 2.26
N LYS A 22 -13.44 -25.93 3.39
CA LYS A 22 -12.10 -26.41 3.71
C LYS A 22 -11.62 -27.34 2.58
N PRO A 23 -10.40 -27.15 2.03
CA PRO A 23 -9.90 -28.06 1.03
C PRO A 23 -9.82 -29.47 1.62
N VAL A 24 -10.42 -30.44 0.94
CA VAL A 24 -10.36 -31.86 1.30
C VAL A 24 -9.14 -32.45 0.59
N PRO A 25 -8.10 -32.89 1.32
CA PRO A 25 -6.90 -33.43 0.69
C PRO A 25 -7.20 -34.77 0.01
N VAL A 26 -6.66 -34.95 -1.20
CA VAL A 26 -6.83 -36.19 -1.99
C VAL A 26 -5.67 -37.18 -1.79
N GLY A 27 -4.64 -36.81 -1.01
CA GLY A 27 -3.50 -37.67 -0.65
C GLY A 27 -2.32 -36.92 -0.03
N ALA A 28 -1.27 -37.65 0.37
CA ALA A 28 -0.10 -37.13 1.09
C ALA A 28 0.83 -36.21 0.26
N HIS A 29 0.71 -36.22 -1.07
CA HIS A 29 1.53 -35.42 -1.99
C HIS A 29 0.72 -34.35 -2.75
N ASP A 30 -0.43 -33.95 -2.21
CA ASP A 30 -1.29 -32.97 -2.86
C ASP A 30 -0.77 -31.53 -2.65
N VAL A 31 0.26 -31.17 -3.41
CA VAL A 31 0.88 -29.83 -3.40
C VAL A 31 -0.12 -28.75 -3.82
N ALA A 32 -1.16 -29.11 -4.60
CA ALA A 32 -2.21 -28.17 -4.98
C ALA A 32 -3.17 -27.88 -3.81
N ALA A 33 -3.55 -28.89 -3.03
CA ALA A 33 -4.28 -28.73 -1.78
C ALA A 33 -3.46 -27.95 -0.73
N GLN A 34 -2.15 -28.20 -0.62
CA GLN A 34 -1.27 -27.44 0.27
C GLN A 34 -1.20 -25.96 -0.11
N ARG A 35 -1.02 -25.62 -1.39
CA ARG A 35 -1.02 -24.22 -1.86
C ARG A 35 -2.35 -23.52 -1.60
N THR A 36 -3.46 -24.19 -1.87
CA THR A 36 -4.80 -23.63 -1.60
C THR A 36 -5.07 -23.47 -0.10
N TRP A 37 -4.53 -24.36 0.73
CA TRP A 37 -4.56 -24.28 2.19
C TRP A 37 -3.73 -23.11 2.75
N GLU A 38 -2.52 -22.90 2.24
CA GLU A 38 -1.68 -21.73 2.59
C GLU A 38 -2.38 -20.42 2.20
N HIS A 39 -2.99 -20.36 1.01
CA HIS A 39 -3.78 -19.20 0.60
C HIS A 39 -5.05 -19.00 1.44
N PHE A 40 -5.71 -20.07 1.88
CA PHE A 40 -6.86 -20.01 2.79
C PHE A 40 -6.46 -19.43 4.15
N GLN A 41 -5.29 -19.80 4.68
CA GLN A 41 -4.76 -19.27 5.95
C GLN A 41 -4.49 -17.77 5.88
N VAL A 42 -3.85 -17.30 4.80
CA VAL A 42 -3.60 -15.87 4.56
C VAL A 42 -4.92 -15.09 4.50
N LYS A 43 -5.92 -15.59 3.75
CA LYS A 43 -7.24 -14.94 3.65
C LYS A 43 -7.98 -14.90 4.99
N ARG A 44 -7.91 -15.98 5.79
CA ARG A 44 -8.53 -16.03 7.12
C ARG A 44 -7.87 -15.07 8.11
N GLY A 45 -6.55 -14.87 8.00
CA GLY A 45 -5.82 -13.83 8.72
C GLY A 45 -6.29 -12.41 8.35
N ILE A 46 -6.46 -12.15 7.05
CA ILE A 46 -6.99 -10.88 6.52
C ILE A 46 -8.45 -10.66 6.95
N GLU A 47 -9.28 -11.70 6.97
CA GLU A 47 -10.68 -11.62 7.40
C GLU A 47 -10.81 -11.37 8.91
N ARG A 48 -9.96 -12.01 9.72
CA ARG A 48 -9.83 -11.70 11.16
C ARG A 48 -9.43 -10.24 11.38
N TYR A 49 -8.50 -9.72 10.58
CA TYR A 49 -8.08 -8.32 10.61
C TYR A 49 -9.25 -7.37 10.25
N ARG A 50 -9.98 -7.65 9.17
CA ARG A 50 -11.15 -6.86 8.72
C ARG A 50 -12.29 -6.82 9.76
N ARG A 51 -12.61 -7.96 10.39
CA ARG A 51 -13.61 -8.05 11.48
C ARG A 51 -13.18 -7.34 12.77
N THR A 52 -11.89 -7.08 12.95
CA THR A 52 -11.39 -6.39 14.15
C THR A 52 -11.56 -4.87 14.04
N LEU A 53 -11.56 -4.33 12.80
CA LEU A 53 -11.66 -2.91 12.47
C LEU A 53 -13.09 -2.37 12.42
N ALA A 54 -14.06 -3.22 12.11
CA ALA A 54 -15.47 -2.83 11.98
C ALA A 54 -16.34 -3.68 12.90
N ARG A 55 -17.27 -3.03 13.62
CA ARG A 55 -18.33 -3.71 14.35
C ARG A 55 -19.58 -3.70 13.49
N GLU A 56 -20.04 -4.87 13.07
CA GLU A 56 -21.42 -5.04 12.60
C GLU A 56 -22.33 -4.93 13.82
N LYS A 57 -23.25 -3.96 13.80
CA LYS A 57 -24.40 -3.98 14.70
C LYS A 57 -25.42 -5.01 14.20
N GLU A 58 -26.33 -5.42 15.07
CA GLU A 58 -27.44 -6.33 14.72
C GLU A 58 -28.28 -5.82 13.52
N ASP A 59 -28.26 -4.50 13.25
CA ASP A 59 -28.92 -3.84 12.12
C ASP A 59 -28.12 -3.87 10.78
N GLY A 60 -26.95 -4.52 10.73
CA GLY A 60 -26.14 -4.64 9.50
C GLY A 60 -25.31 -3.41 9.11
N THR A 61 -25.35 -2.33 9.90
CA THR A 61 -24.49 -1.15 9.70
C THR A 61 -23.10 -1.33 10.32
N LEU A 62 -22.06 -1.03 9.55
CA LEU A 62 -20.66 -1.03 9.98
C LEU A 62 -20.32 0.29 10.70
N THR A 63 -19.86 0.20 11.95
CA THR A 63 -19.36 1.36 12.71
C THR A 63 -17.88 1.19 13.04
N SER A 64 -17.08 2.26 12.96
CA SER A 64 -15.66 2.22 13.32
C SER A 64 -15.50 2.14 14.84
N ARG A 65 -14.63 1.26 15.32
CA ARG A 65 -14.35 1.09 16.76
C ARG A 65 -13.66 2.31 17.38
N ASN A 66 -13.92 2.56 18.66
CA ASN A 66 -13.18 3.52 19.47
C ASN A 66 -11.72 3.07 19.62
N LEU A 67 -10.79 4.02 19.50
CA LEU A 67 -9.33 3.83 19.52
C LEU A 67 -8.76 3.09 20.75
N GLY A 68 -9.49 3.07 21.87
CA GLY A 68 -9.13 2.30 23.05
C GLY A 68 -9.37 0.78 22.95
N GLU A 69 -10.17 0.33 21.96
CA GLU A 69 -10.49 -1.09 21.71
C GLU A 69 -9.73 -1.68 20.51
N VAL A 70 -8.88 -0.86 19.88
CA VAL A 70 -8.18 -1.18 18.63
C VAL A 70 -6.80 -1.76 18.96
N GLN A 71 -6.35 -2.76 18.20
CA GLN A 71 -5.02 -3.37 18.38
C GLN A 71 -3.92 -2.29 18.39
N HIS A 72 -2.95 -2.43 19.29
CA HIS A 72 -1.96 -1.41 19.60
C HIS A 72 -1.25 -0.81 18.36
N GLY A 73 -0.90 -1.61 17.34
CA GLY A 73 -0.29 -1.11 16.11
C GLY A 73 -1.17 -0.16 15.27
N GLN A 74 -2.49 -0.32 15.30
CA GLN A 74 -3.42 0.59 14.63
C GLN A 74 -3.64 1.89 15.42
N ARG A 75 -3.50 1.85 16.74
CA ARG A 75 -3.47 3.03 17.58
C ARG A 75 -2.24 3.89 17.28
N ILE A 76 -1.06 3.27 17.18
CA ILE A 76 0.19 3.96 16.77
C ILE A 76 0.00 4.63 15.41
N ALA A 77 -0.53 3.91 14.41
CA ALA A 77 -0.76 4.48 13.08
C ALA A 77 -1.71 5.69 13.14
N SER A 78 -2.78 5.63 13.94
CA SER A 78 -3.72 6.75 14.08
C SER A 78 -3.14 7.97 14.80
N GLU A 79 -2.23 7.75 15.76
CA GLU A 79 -1.56 8.80 16.53
C GLU A 79 -0.51 9.52 15.68
N ILE A 80 0.12 8.85 14.73
CA ILE A 80 1.12 9.44 13.82
C ILE A 80 0.47 10.06 12.57
N ILE A 81 -0.54 9.41 12.00
CA ILE A 81 -1.14 9.85 10.72
C ILE A 81 -1.95 11.14 10.93
N LYS A 82 -2.73 11.27 12.00
CA LYS A 82 -3.59 12.45 12.20
C LYS A 82 -2.82 13.78 12.28
N PRO A 83 -1.76 13.92 13.11
CA PRO A 83 -0.98 15.16 13.15
C PRO A 83 -0.26 15.43 11.82
N MET A 84 0.23 14.37 11.16
CA MET A 84 0.86 14.49 9.84
C MET A 84 -0.13 15.00 8.79
N VAL A 85 -1.38 14.51 8.77
CA VAL A 85 -2.41 15.01 7.86
C VAL A 85 -2.67 16.50 8.10
N ALA A 86 -2.80 16.94 9.36
CA ALA A 86 -2.98 18.35 9.68
C ALA A 86 -1.80 19.22 9.19
N ALA A 87 -0.57 18.75 9.37
CA ALA A 87 0.63 19.43 8.90
C ALA A 87 0.68 19.52 7.36
N VAL A 88 0.30 18.44 6.67
CA VAL A 88 0.24 18.43 5.20
C VAL A 88 -0.85 19.38 4.68
N VAL A 89 -2.03 19.42 5.31
CA VAL A 89 -3.10 20.36 4.93
C VAL A 89 -2.63 21.81 5.07
N GLN A 90 -1.90 22.13 6.14
CA GLN A 90 -1.32 23.47 6.30
C GLN A 90 -0.28 23.74 5.20
N ALA A 91 0.61 22.78 4.92
CA ALA A 91 1.61 22.93 3.86
C ALA A 91 0.97 23.08 2.46
N GLN A 92 -0.17 22.43 2.21
CA GLN A 92 -0.96 22.60 0.99
C GLN A 92 -1.58 23.99 0.90
N ALA A 93 -2.14 24.51 1.99
CA ALA A 93 -2.67 25.87 2.03
C ALA A 93 -1.56 26.92 1.80
N ASP A 94 -0.39 26.75 2.43
CA ASP A 94 0.76 27.62 2.24
C ASP A 94 1.29 27.55 0.79
N TYR A 95 1.27 26.36 0.18
CA TYR A 95 1.64 26.17 -1.21
C TYR A 95 0.66 26.85 -2.17
N ALA A 96 -0.65 26.72 -1.94
CA ALA A 96 -1.68 27.38 -2.72
C ALA A 96 -1.58 28.91 -2.61
N ALA A 97 -1.38 29.44 -1.40
CA ALA A 97 -1.20 30.88 -1.18
C ALA A 97 0.04 31.43 -1.92
N LYS A 98 1.13 30.66 -1.98
CA LYS A 98 2.34 31.02 -2.76
C LYS A 98 2.11 31.04 -4.26
N LEU A 99 1.25 30.14 -4.78
CA LEU A 99 0.85 30.11 -6.20
C LEU A 99 -0.01 31.32 -6.57
N GLU A 100 -0.84 31.79 -5.65
CA GLU A 100 -1.71 32.94 -5.87
C GLU A 100 -0.96 34.28 -5.76
N ASP A 101 0.12 34.37 -4.97
CA ASP A 101 0.89 35.61 -4.80
C ASP A 101 1.65 35.99 -6.09
N PRO A 102 1.29 37.11 -6.76
CA PRO A 102 1.96 37.57 -7.98
C PRO A 102 3.42 37.96 -7.79
N LYS A 103 3.88 38.13 -6.54
CA LYS A 103 5.28 38.48 -6.20
C LYS A 103 6.20 37.26 -6.14
N THR A 104 5.64 36.05 -6.03
CA THR A 104 6.43 34.82 -5.94
C THR A 104 7.00 34.46 -7.32
N ARG A 105 8.27 34.80 -7.55
CA ARG A 105 8.93 34.58 -8.85
C ARG A 105 9.24 33.13 -9.17
N ARG A 106 9.43 32.28 -8.16
CA ARG A 106 9.76 30.86 -8.33
C ARG A 106 9.28 30.07 -7.13
N ILE A 107 8.55 29.00 -7.39
CA ILE A 107 8.17 28.00 -6.41
C ILE A 107 9.08 26.79 -6.63
N ALA A 108 9.55 26.17 -5.55
CA ALA A 108 10.42 25.02 -5.66
C ALA A 108 9.62 23.83 -6.22
N ASP A 109 10.14 23.20 -7.28
CA ASP A 109 9.51 22.03 -7.92
C ASP A 109 9.21 20.89 -6.94
N ALA A 110 10.00 20.80 -5.87
CA ALA A 110 9.82 19.83 -4.80
C ALA A 110 8.47 19.96 -4.07
N GLN A 111 7.90 21.16 -4.02
CA GLN A 111 6.61 21.43 -3.36
C GLN A 111 5.41 21.12 -4.26
N ALA A 112 5.62 20.82 -5.54
CA ALA A 112 4.53 20.51 -6.48
C ALA A 112 3.72 19.27 -6.07
N VAL A 113 4.30 18.36 -5.29
CA VAL A 113 3.60 17.16 -4.79
C VAL A 113 2.42 17.53 -3.87
N PHE A 114 2.52 18.64 -3.13
CA PHE A 114 1.42 19.10 -2.28
C PHE A 114 0.17 19.51 -3.07
N GLY A 115 0.33 20.00 -4.31
CA GLY A 115 -0.82 20.31 -5.17
C GLY A 115 -1.37 19.09 -5.93
N ALA A 116 -0.63 17.98 -6.01
CA ALA A 116 -0.95 16.87 -6.90
C ALA A 116 -1.65 15.68 -6.21
N LEU A 117 -1.41 15.49 -4.91
CA LEU A 117 -1.96 14.40 -4.10
C LEU A 117 -2.78 14.93 -2.92
N ASP A 118 -3.73 14.12 -2.44
CA ASP A 118 -4.51 14.41 -1.24
C ASP A 118 -3.62 14.30 0.02
N ALA A 119 -3.93 15.09 1.05
CA ALA A 119 -3.14 15.16 2.27
C ALA A 119 -3.02 13.80 2.99
N GLU A 120 -4.10 13.03 3.02
CA GLU A 120 -4.14 11.69 3.62
C GLU A 120 -3.19 10.72 2.91
N THR A 121 -3.14 10.79 1.58
CA THR A 121 -2.27 9.94 0.77
C THR A 121 -0.80 10.27 0.99
N ILE A 122 -0.45 11.55 1.05
CA ILE A 122 0.91 12.01 1.35
C ILE A 122 1.33 11.55 2.76
N ALA A 123 0.47 11.79 3.76
CA ALA A 123 0.71 11.39 5.14
C ALA A 123 0.90 9.88 5.28
N ALA A 124 0.02 9.08 4.67
CA ALA A 124 0.12 7.62 4.68
C ALA A 124 1.44 7.14 4.04
N CYS A 125 1.83 7.71 2.89
CA CYS A 125 3.09 7.37 2.23
C CYS A 125 4.30 7.68 3.11
N ALA A 126 4.32 8.85 3.77
CA ALA A 126 5.37 9.28 4.68
C ALA A 126 5.49 8.35 5.89
N VAL A 127 4.37 8.10 6.58
CA VAL A 127 4.32 7.25 7.78
C VAL A 127 4.71 5.81 7.45
N LEU A 128 4.19 5.24 6.36
CA LEU A 128 4.59 3.88 5.95
C LEU A 128 6.08 3.80 5.62
N THR A 129 6.65 4.85 5.03
CA THR A 129 8.08 4.90 4.74
C THR A 129 8.89 4.95 6.03
N ALA A 130 8.47 5.76 7.00
CA ALA A 130 9.10 5.87 8.31
C ALA A 130 9.02 4.55 9.11
N LEU A 131 7.84 3.93 9.16
CA LEU A 131 7.63 2.64 9.85
C LEU A 131 8.37 1.46 9.20
N THR A 132 8.70 1.55 7.92
CA THR A 132 9.55 0.53 7.24
C THR A 132 11.02 0.65 7.68
N ASN A 133 11.43 1.79 8.22
CA ASN A 133 12.79 2.07 8.68
C ASN A 133 12.77 2.45 10.18
N PRO A 134 12.38 1.51 11.08
CA PRO A 134 12.26 1.81 12.51
C PRO A 134 13.61 2.04 13.19
N VAL A 135 14.66 1.41 12.66
CA VAL A 135 16.05 1.54 13.12
C VAL A 135 16.78 2.54 12.23
N ASP A 136 17.72 3.26 12.84
CA ASP A 136 18.72 4.14 12.24
C ASP A 136 19.05 3.81 10.77
N ALA A 137 18.41 4.55 9.86
CA ALA A 137 18.58 4.45 8.43
C ALA A 137 19.12 5.76 7.85
N GLY A 138 19.96 5.69 6.82
CA GLY A 138 20.53 6.89 6.21
C GLY A 138 19.44 7.84 5.68
N TRP A 139 19.46 9.11 6.12
CA TRP A 139 18.39 10.08 5.84
C TRP A 139 18.12 10.27 4.34
N THR A 140 19.16 10.29 3.52
CA THR A 140 19.03 10.38 2.06
C THR A 140 18.27 9.19 1.47
N ALA A 141 18.51 7.97 1.98
CA ALA A 141 17.82 6.78 1.49
C ALA A 141 16.33 6.82 1.84
N VAL A 142 15.99 7.25 3.06
CA VAL A 142 14.59 7.39 3.51
C VAL A 142 13.84 8.42 2.66
N ARG A 143 14.45 9.58 2.38
CA ARG A 143 13.87 10.61 1.50
C ARG A 143 13.60 10.09 0.09
N VAL A 144 14.59 9.41 -0.50
CA VAL A 144 14.45 8.82 -1.84
C VAL A 144 13.37 7.73 -1.86
N ALA A 145 13.28 6.91 -0.82
CA ALA A 145 12.23 5.90 -0.68
C ALA A 145 10.84 6.53 -0.58
N CYS A 146 10.69 7.59 0.22
CA CYS A 146 9.44 8.34 0.36
C CYS A 146 8.99 8.92 -0.99
N ALA A 147 9.89 9.63 -1.69
CA ALA A 147 9.61 10.17 -3.01
C ALA A 147 9.27 9.08 -4.02
N ALA A 148 9.93 7.92 -3.99
CA ALA A 148 9.60 6.80 -4.87
C ALA A 148 8.18 6.26 -4.65
N ARG A 149 7.69 6.26 -3.40
CA ARG A 149 6.31 5.88 -3.07
C ARG A 149 5.31 6.93 -3.56
N LEU A 150 5.56 8.21 -3.30
CA LEU A 150 4.71 9.32 -3.77
C LEU A 150 4.60 9.33 -5.31
N ARG A 151 5.71 9.09 -6.00
CA ARG A 151 5.75 8.97 -7.47
C ARG A 151 4.88 7.82 -7.97
N HIS A 152 4.97 6.65 -7.34
CA HIS A 152 4.17 5.48 -7.72
C HIS A 152 2.67 5.74 -7.52
N GLU A 153 2.30 6.42 -6.44
CA GLU A 153 0.92 6.79 -6.18
C GLU A 153 0.39 7.82 -7.21
N LEU A 154 1.22 8.81 -7.58
CA LEU A 154 0.89 9.74 -8.66
C LEU A 154 0.68 9.03 -10.00
N GLU A 155 1.58 8.11 -10.36
CA GLU A 155 1.45 7.30 -11.59
C GLU A 155 0.18 6.45 -11.56
N TYR A 156 -0.15 5.87 -10.41
CA TYR A 156 -1.37 5.10 -10.20
C TYR A 156 -2.64 5.94 -10.41
N GLN A 157 -2.72 7.10 -9.76
CA GLN A 157 -3.87 8.00 -9.89
C GLN A 157 -3.98 8.60 -11.30
N ALA A 158 -2.86 8.97 -11.92
CA ALA A 158 -2.84 9.49 -13.28
C ALA A 158 -3.35 8.46 -14.28
N TRP A 159 -2.91 7.21 -14.18
CA TRP A 159 -3.40 6.15 -15.06
C TRP A 159 -4.88 5.85 -14.84
N ALA A 160 -5.33 5.81 -13.57
CA ALA A 160 -6.74 5.64 -13.25
C ALA A 160 -7.62 6.75 -13.87
N ARG A 161 -7.16 8.01 -13.84
CA ARG A 161 -7.85 9.16 -14.47
C ARG A 161 -7.85 9.05 -15.99
N ALA A 162 -6.69 8.78 -16.61
CA ALA A 162 -6.56 8.65 -18.06
C ALA A 162 -7.44 7.53 -18.64
N GLU A 163 -7.52 6.37 -17.98
CA GLU A 163 -8.40 5.28 -18.43
C GLU A 163 -9.89 5.60 -18.24
N LYS A 164 -10.23 6.38 -17.22
CA LYS A 164 -11.62 6.84 -17.02
C LYS A 164 -12.04 7.84 -18.10
N GLU A 165 -11.14 8.74 -18.50
CA GLU A 165 -11.36 9.68 -19.60
C GLU A 165 -11.44 8.95 -20.95
N ALA A 166 -10.51 8.02 -21.21
CA ALA A 166 -10.56 7.17 -22.40
C ALA A 166 -11.83 6.31 -22.45
N GLU A 167 -12.32 5.80 -21.32
CA GLU A 167 -13.60 5.09 -21.25
C GLU A 167 -14.80 6.01 -21.56
N LYS A 168 -14.81 7.26 -21.10
CA LYS A 168 -15.86 8.23 -21.46
C LYS A 168 -15.85 8.52 -22.95
N HIS A 169 -14.68 8.84 -23.51
CA HIS A 169 -14.52 9.11 -24.94
C HIS A 169 -14.95 7.89 -25.79
N ARG A 170 -14.61 6.67 -25.38
CA ARG A 170 -15.06 5.44 -26.05
C ARG A 170 -16.59 5.29 -26.05
N LYS A 171 -17.25 5.60 -24.92
CA LYS A 171 -18.72 5.55 -24.81
C LYS A 171 -19.40 6.62 -25.67
N GLU A 172 -18.85 7.83 -25.70
CA GLU A 172 -19.39 8.96 -26.47
C GLU A 172 -19.25 8.74 -27.98
N HIS A 173 -18.15 8.10 -28.42
CA HIS A 173 -17.89 7.81 -29.83
C HIS A 173 -18.24 6.38 -30.28
N ALA A 174 -18.91 5.59 -29.43
CA ALA A 174 -19.26 4.19 -29.68
C ALA A 174 -18.07 3.33 -30.16
N LEU A 175 -16.87 3.59 -29.62
CA LEU A 175 -15.65 2.86 -29.93
C LEU A 175 -15.50 1.67 -28.97
N ASP A 176 -15.22 0.49 -29.52
CA ASP A 176 -14.88 -0.68 -28.72
C ASP A 176 -13.50 -0.52 -28.07
N GLY A 177 -13.42 -0.78 -26.77
CA GLY A 177 -12.14 -0.81 -26.06
C GLY A 177 -12.30 -1.22 -24.61
N VAL A 178 -11.30 -1.96 -24.12
CA VAL A 178 -11.28 -2.47 -22.74
C VAL A 178 -10.52 -1.49 -21.84
N ASN A 179 -11.12 -1.15 -20.69
CA ASN A 179 -10.43 -0.41 -19.64
C ASN A 179 -9.41 -1.33 -18.96
N MET A 180 -8.13 -1.14 -19.29
CA MET A 180 -7.04 -2.02 -18.83
C MET A 180 -6.79 -1.91 -17.33
N PHE A 181 -7.03 -0.74 -16.75
CA PHE A 181 -6.91 -0.52 -15.31
C PHE A 181 -7.96 -1.31 -14.51
N LYS A 182 -9.23 -1.29 -14.96
CA LYS A 182 -10.29 -2.13 -14.38
C LYS A 182 -10.01 -3.62 -14.55
N LEU A 183 -9.46 -4.01 -15.71
CA LEU A 183 -9.09 -5.40 -15.97
C LEU A 183 -7.96 -5.87 -15.04
N MET A 184 -6.96 -5.03 -14.80
CA MET A 184 -5.89 -5.28 -13.83
C MET A 184 -6.48 -5.49 -12.43
N LEU A 185 -7.34 -4.59 -11.96
CA LEU A 185 -7.99 -4.70 -10.65
C LEU A 185 -8.78 -6.00 -10.51
N ARG A 186 -9.59 -6.34 -11.51
CA ARG A 186 -10.41 -7.56 -11.52
C ARG A 186 -9.54 -8.82 -11.50
N ARG A 187 -8.45 -8.85 -12.27
CA ARG A 187 -7.59 -10.04 -12.41
C ARG A 187 -6.71 -10.29 -11.19
N ASN A 188 -6.37 -9.25 -10.44
CA ASN A 188 -5.55 -9.38 -9.24
C ASN A 188 -6.35 -9.22 -7.94
N HIS A 189 -7.68 -9.36 -8.00
CA HIS A 189 -8.57 -9.26 -6.84
C HIS A 189 -8.42 -7.97 -6.01
N GLY A 190 -8.02 -6.86 -6.65
CA GLY A 190 -7.78 -5.58 -6.00
C GLY A 190 -6.41 -5.43 -5.33
N GLU A 191 -5.59 -6.47 -5.25
CA GLU A 191 -4.23 -6.40 -4.72
C GLU A 191 -3.25 -6.00 -5.84
N ILE A 192 -2.59 -4.86 -5.69
CA ILE A 192 -1.69 -4.31 -6.70
C ILE A 192 -0.34 -4.02 -6.06
N ASP A 193 0.63 -4.88 -6.40
CA ASP A 193 2.04 -4.61 -6.13
C ASP A 193 2.67 -3.81 -7.26
N LYS A 194 3.76 -3.10 -6.95
CA LYS A 194 4.56 -2.35 -7.93
C LYS A 194 4.93 -3.19 -9.16
N ARG A 195 5.32 -4.45 -8.97
CA ARG A 195 5.68 -5.36 -10.09
C ARG A 195 4.51 -5.64 -11.02
N VAL A 196 3.32 -5.79 -10.44
CA VAL A 196 2.08 -6.03 -11.17
C VAL A 196 1.71 -4.75 -11.92
N PHE A 197 1.74 -3.60 -11.23
CA PHE A 197 1.53 -2.29 -11.84
C PHE A 197 2.46 -2.07 -13.05
N ASP A 198 3.77 -2.25 -12.88
CA ASP A 198 4.78 -2.10 -13.95
C ASP A 198 4.54 -3.05 -15.14
N LYS A 199 4.04 -4.26 -14.87
CA LYS A 199 3.73 -5.24 -15.93
C LYS A 199 2.51 -4.83 -16.75
N TRP A 200 1.48 -4.31 -16.08
CA TRP A 200 0.24 -3.91 -16.75
C TRP A 200 0.37 -2.54 -17.40
N SER A 201 1.10 -1.62 -16.79
CA SER A 201 1.36 -0.28 -17.32
C SER A 201 2.18 -0.32 -18.62
N LYS A 202 3.08 -1.29 -18.77
CA LYS A 202 3.79 -1.55 -20.04
C LYS A 202 2.87 -1.98 -21.20
N LYS A 203 1.66 -2.44 -20.92
CA LYS A 203 0.71 -2.91 -21.95
C LYS A 203 -0.21 -1.80 -22.45
N THR A 204 -0.14 -0.62 -21.84
CA THR A 204 -0.99 0.53 -22.16
C THR A 204 -0.12 1.66 -22.70
N ASP A 205 -0.43 2.16 -23.89
CA ASP A 205 0.23 3.35 -24.47
C ASP A 205 -0.15 4.66 -23.75
N THR A 206 -1.15 4.61 -22.87
CA THR A 206 -1.66 5.73 -22.07
C THR A 206 -0.81 6.09 -20.86
N LEU A 207 0.36 5.47 -20.67
CA LEU A 207 1.16 5.67 -19.46
C LEU A 207 1.89 7.02 -19.47
N VAL A 208 1.54 7.88 -18.51
CA VAL A 208 2.36 9.02 -18.09
C VAL A 208 3.44 8.49 -17.17
N LYS A 209 4.63 8.19 -17.69
CA LYS A 209 5.80 7.90 -16.83
C LYS A 209 6.33 9.20 -16.27
N LEU A 210 6.35 9.30 -14.94
CA LEU A 210 6.94 10.44 -14.25
C LEU A 210 8.39 10.09 -13.91
N ASP A 211 9.33 10.55 -14.73
CA ASP A 211 10.76 10.35 -14.50
C ASP A 211 11.34 11.51 -13.67
N TRP A 212 11.32 11.35 -12.35
CA TRP A 212 12.00 12.29 -11.44
C TRP A 212 13.50 12.02 -11.38
N SER A 213 14.29 13.08 -11.50
CA SER A 213 15.73 13.03 -11.26
C SER A 213 16.03 12.61 -9.82
N HIS A 214 17.24 12.11 -9.56
CA HIS A 214 17.63 11.71 -8.21
C HIS A 214 17.60 12.90 -7.23
N GLU A 215 18.05 14.07 -7.67
CA GLU A 215 18.03 15.32 -6.90
C GLU A 215 16.59 15.74 -6.57
N GLN A 216 15.67 15.67 -7.53
CA GLN A 216 14.25 15.95 -7.29
C GLN A 216 13.65 15.00 -6.25
N LYS A 217 13.97 13.70 -6.32
CA LYS A 217 13.52 12.72 -5.32
C LYS A 217 14.00 13.07 -3.91
N ILE A 218 15.24 13.53 -3.79
CA ILE A 218 15.77 13.96 -2.49
C ILE A 218 14.98 15.15 -1.97
N HIS A 219 14.80 16.21 -2.76
CA HIS A 219 14.11 17.42 -2.29
C HIS A 219 12.62 17.20 -2.01
N ILE A 220 11.92 16.42 -2.84
CA ILE A 220 10.52 16.05 -2.59
C ILE A 220 10.43 15.26 -1.29
N GLY A 221 11.26 14.22 -1.15
CA GLY A 221 11.29 13.39 0.06
C GLY A 221 11.65 14.19 1.31
N ASP A 222 12.58 15.14 1.19
CA ASP A 222 12.98 16.06 2.26
C ASP A 222 11.78 16.89 2.74
N SER A 223 11.05 17.54 1.82
CA SER A 223 9.91 18.38 2.16
C SER A 223 8.80 17.63 2.90
N VAL A 224 8.54 16.37 2.55
CA VAL A 224 7.48 15.56 3.16
C VAL A 224 7.94 14.91 4.46
N MET A 225 9.16 14.34 4.47
CA MET A 225 9.67 13.65 5.66
C MET A 225 10.05 14.64 6.76
N TRP A 226 10.44 15.87 6.42
CA TRP A 226 10.69 16.92 7.42
C TRP A 226 9.39 17.33 8.13
N LEU A 227 8.27 17.47 7.38
CA LEU A 227 6.95 17.68 7.99
C LEU A 227 6.55 16.54 8.93
N LEU A 228 6.94 15.30 8.62
CA LEU A 228 6.68 14.16 9.52
C LEU A 228 7.43 14.29 10.85
N VAL A 229 8.69 14.71 10.81
CA VAL A 229 9.53 14.90 12.00
C VAL A 229 9.05 16.10 12.82
N GLU A 230 8.63 17.19 12.18
CA GLU A 230 8.11 18.36 12.87
C GLU A 230 6.71 18.14 13.48
N SER A 231 5.86 17.37 12.80
CA SER A 231 4.48 17.11 13.26
C SER A 231 4.38 16.04 14.34
N ASN A 232 5.36 15.14 14.44
CA ASN A 232 5.32 14.00 15.35
C ASN A 232 6.63 13.84 16.14
N GLY A 233 6.54 13.67 17.46
CA GLY A 233 7.69 13.33 18.32
C GLY A 233 8.14 11.86 18.26
N TRP A 234 7.66 11.11 17.27
CA TRP A 234 7.94 9.68 17.12
C TRP A 234 9.24 9.40 16.37
N PHE A 235 9.66 10.32 15.51
CA PHE A 235 10.82 10.15 14.65
C PHE A 235 11.77 11.31 14.83
N GLU A 236 13.06 11.04 14.67
CA GLU A 236 14.10 12.05 14.78
C GLU A 236 15.17 11.86 13.70
N VAL A 237 15.88 12.94 13.40
CA VAL A 237 17.06 12.92 12.54
C VAL A 237 18.27 13.24 13.40
N LYS A 238 19.18 12.28 13.53
CA LYS A 238 20.41 12.37 14.34
C LYS A 238 21.65 12.45 13.44
N GLU A 239 22.66 13.17 13.90
CA GLU A 239 23.99 13.12 13.30
C GLU A 239 24.77 11.95 13.89
N GLN A 240 25.09 10.96 13.07
CA GLN A 240 25.95 9.84 13.44
C GLN A 240 27.33 10.02 12.80
N ARG A 241 28.37 9.94 13.61
CA ARG A 241 29.75 9.95 13.14
C ARG A 241 30.32 8.55 13.23
N ASP A 242 30.47 7.90 12.07
CA ASP A 242 31.17 6.63 12.00
C ASP A 242 32.66 6.83 12.34
N GLU A 243 33.25 5.86 13.04
CA GLU A 243 34.69 5.85 13.30
C GLU A 243 35.47 5.89 11.98
N GLY A 244 36.27 6.94 11.78
CA GLY A 244 37.04 7.17 10.55
C GLY A 244 36.35 8.00 9.47
N ALA A 245 35.07 8.36 9.62
CA ALA A 245 34.41 9.26 8.68
C ALA A 245 34.77 10.74 8.93
N LYS A 246 35.14 11.45 7.85
CA LYS A 246 35.47 12.89 7.90
C LYS A 246 34.25 13.77 8.15
N PHE A 247 33.07 13.34 7.70
CA PHE A 247 31.82 14.09 7.82
C PHE A 247 30.77 13.26 8.55
N PRO A 248 29.97 13.87 9.43
CA PRO A 248 28.84 13.19 10.06
C PRO A 248 27.80 12.82 9.00
N LYS A 249 27.13 11.68 9.20
CA LYS A 249 26.00 11.23 8.40
C LYS A 249 24.71 11.55 9.13
N LEU A 250 23.71 12.01 8.39
CA LEU A 250 22.35 12.17 8.92
C LEU A 250 21.63 10.82 8.85
N VAL A 251 21.06 10.44 9.99
CA VAL A 251 20.37 9.17 10.20
C VAL A 251 18.98 9.46 10.71
N PHE A 252 17.99 8.76 10.17
CA PHE A 252 16.60 8.84 10.54
C PHE A 252 16.20 7.56 11.25
N GLY A 253 15.50 7.71 12.38
CA GLY A 253 15.03 6.58 13.17
C GLY A 253 13.88 7.00 14.09
N MET A 254 13.32 6.01 14.78
CA MET A 254 12.37 6.29 15.86
C MET A 254 13.11 6.89 17.06
N THR A 255 12.42 7.77 17.79
CA THR A 255 12.92 8.24 19.09
C THR A 255 13.02 7.07 20.07
N GLU A 256 13.93 7.14 21.03
CA GLU A 256 14.10 6.09 22.05
C GLU A 256 12.79 5.79 22.80
N THR A 257 11.99 6.82 23.06
CA THR A 257 10.66 6.67 23.67
C THR A 257 9.66 5.94 22.78
N ALA A 258 9.67 6.23 21.48
CA ALA A 258 8.81 5.56 20.51
C ALA A 258 9.23 4.11 20.31
N LEU A 259 10.53 3.84 20.29
CA LEU A 259 11.09 2.51 20.15
C LEU A 259 10.76 1.64 21.38
N ALA A 260 10.96 2.16 22.59
CA ALA A 260 10.56 1.47 23.83
C ALA A 260 9.04 1.21 23.89
N LEU A 261 8.22 2.16 23.42
CA LEU A 261 6.78 1.96 23.33
C LEU A 261 6.46 0.86 22.31
N THR A 262 7.06 0.87 21.12
CA THR A 262 6.85 -0.19 20.13
C THR A 262 7.28 -1.56 20.64
N GLU A 263 8.42 -1.67 21.35
CA GLU A 263 8.91 -2.91 21.94
C GLU A 263 7.95 -3.46 23.00
N SER A 264 7.50 -2.60 23.93
CA SER A 264 6.49 -2.97 24.93
C SER A 264 5.16 -3.41 24.32
N LEU A 265 4.80 -2.83 23.17
CA LEU A 265 3.62 -3.21 22.40
C LEU A 265 3.88 -4.42 21.49
N GLN A 266 5.14 -4.76 21.20
CA GLN A 266 5.54 -5.90 20.37
C GLN A 266 5.36 -7.22 21.11
N GLU A 267 5.55 -7.21 22.44
CA GLU A 267 5.16 -8.34 23.32
C GLU A 267 3.66 -8.67 23.22
N THR A 268 2.83 -7.72 22.76
CA THR A 268 1.38 -7.87 22.54
C THR A 268 0.93 -7.78 21.07
N CYS A 269 1.82 -7.48 20.11
CA CYS A 269 1.46 -7.34 18.70
C CYS A 269 1.43 -8.69 17.97
N GLU A 270 0.22 -9.26 17.84
CA GLU A 270 -0.04 -10.40 16.93
C GLU A 270 0.24 -10.08 15.44
N LEU A 271 0.40 -8.80 15.06
CA LEU A 271 0.62 -8.34 13.69
C LEU A 271 1.94 -8.81 13.05
N GLN A 272 2.94 -9.18 13.86
CA GLN A 272 4.20 -9.75 13.37
C GLN A 272 4.21 -11.29 13.38
N ARG A 273 3.16 -11.95 13.89
CA ARG A 273 3.10 -13.42 13.93
C ARG A 273 2.36 -13.94 12.70
N PRO A 274 3.05 -14.60 11.75
CA PRO A 274 2.36 -15.30 10.67
C PRO A 274 1.46 -16.39 11.25
N PHE A 275 0.21 -16.46 10.78
CA PHE A 275 -0.72 -17.52 11.16
C PHE A 275 -0.33 -18.81 10.44
N LEU A 276 0.57 -19.59 11.03
CA LEU A 276 1.03 -20.87 10.50
C LEU A 276 0.12 -21.98 11.01
N ALA A 277 -0.66 -22.61 10.12
CA ALA A 277 -1.37 -23.85 10.43
C ALA A 277 -0.53 -25.08 10.04
N PRO A 278 -0.81 -26.27 10.61
CA PRO A 278 -0.09 -27.49 10.24
C PRO A 278 -0.21 -27.78 8.74
N MET A 279 0.88 -28.25 8.15
CA MET A 279 0.94 -28.64 6.73
C MET A 279 0.12 -29.91 6.48
N ILE A 280 -0.47 -29.98 5.30
CA ILE A 280 -1.22 -31.14 4.80
C ILE A 280 -0.28 -32.14 4.12
N CYS A 281 0.79 -31.64 3.48
CA CYS A 281 1.83 -32.46 2.88
C CYS A 281 3.15 -32.38 3.65
N GLU A 282 4.09 -33.25 3.29
CA GLU A 282 5.43 -33.23 3.86
C GLU A 282 6.10 -31.86 3.64
N PRO A 283 6.77 -31.30 4.66
CA PRO A 283 7.53 -30.06 4.52
C PRO A 283 8.60 -30.18 3.45
N GLN A 284 8.90 -29.06 2.80
CA GLN A 284 10.01 -29.03 1.86
C GLN A 284 11.33 -29.27 2.60
N ASP A 285 12.14 -30.20 2.10
CA ASP A 285 13.47 -30.46 2.66
C ASP A 285 14.31 -29.19 2.63
N TYR A 286 15.01 -28.94 3.74
CA TYR A 286 15.97 -27.84 3.85
C TYR A 286 17.23 -28.16 3.04
N CYS A 287 17.15 -28.08 1.71
CA CYS A 287 18.35 -28.03 0.89
C CYS A 287 18.88 -26.60 0.93
N ALA A 288 19.94 -26.36 1.70
CA ALA A 288 20.73 -25.15 1.58
C ALA A 288 21.22 -25.07 0.13
N GLN A 289 20.60 -24.20 -0.67
CA GLN A 289 21.15 -23.83 -1.98
C GLN A 289 22.44 -23.06 -1.68
N ILE A 290 23.57 -23.76 -1.76
CA ILE A 290 24.92 -23.18 -1.86
C ILE A 290 25.07 -22.59 -3.25
#